data_AF-A0A842XTD6-F1
#
_entry.id   AF-A0A842XTD6-F1
#
_cell.length_a   1.000
_cell.length_b   1.000
_cell.length_c   1.000
_cell.angle_alpha   90.00
_cell.angle_beta   90.00
_cell.angle_gamma   90.00
#
_symmetry.space_group_name_H-M   'P 1'
#
loop_
_entity.id
_entity.type
_entity.pdbx_description
1 polymer ?
#
loop_
_entity_poly.entity_id
_entity_poly.type
_entity_poly.pdbx_seq_one_letter_code
_entity_poly.pdbx_strand_id
1 'polypeptide(L)'
;MKFDSRDMALTAVFAALYVIVNVLQMFSVGNPTVYGPVQLRVADCLIALAALLGWPVIGGVTIGCFLTNAYYFIGVEDVVFGPIANLIAATI
;
A
#
# COMPACT_ATOMS: atom_id res chain seq x y z
N MET A 1 -18.39 9.92 9.87
CA MET A 1 -17.70 8.67 10.27
C MET A 1 -17.25 8.84 11.71
N LYS A 2 -17.67 7.95 12.62
CA LYS A 2 -17.08 7.88 13.97
C LYS A 2 -15.84 7.01 13.84
N PHE A 3 -14.66 7.60 13.91
CA PHE A 3 -13.43 6.83 13.97
C PHE A 3 -13.36 6.19 15.35
N ASP A 4 -13.64 4.90 15.41
CA ASP A 4 -13.35 4.14 16.62
C ASP A 4 -11.83 3.90 16.69
N SER A 5 -11.31 3.86 17.90
CA SER A 5 -9.93 3.47 18.21
C SER A 5 -9.53 2.15 17.51
N ARG A 6 -10.47 1.20 17.39
CA ARG A 6 -10.29 -0.06 16.69
C ARG A 6 -10.02 0.12 15.19
N ASP A 7 -10.75 1.02 14.53
CA ASP A 7 -10.60 1.28 13.09
C ASP A 7 -9.25 1.95 12.81
N MET A 8 -8.83 2.85 13.68
CA MET A 8 -7.52 3.50 13.59
C MET A 8 -6.38 2.48 13.77
N ALA A 9 -6.52 1.56 14.72
CA ALA A 9 -5.56 0.47 14.91
C ALA A 9 -5.50 -0.47 13.70
N LEU A 10 -6.66 -0.85 13.12
CA LEU A 10 -6.71 -1.64 11.89
C LEU A 10 -5.99 -0.93 10.74
N THR A 11 -6.26 0.36 10.55
CA THR A 11 -5.60 1.18 9.52
C THR A 11 -4.08 1.14 9.67
N ALA A 12 -3.57 1.30 10.90
CA ALA A 12 -2.14 1.26 11.18
C ALA A 12 -1.52 -0.13 10.91
N VAL A 13 -2.21 -1.21 11.29
CA VAL A 13 -1.76 -2.59 11.03
C VAL A 13 -1.68 -2.87 9.53
N PHE A 14 -2.70 -2.48 8.76
CA PHE A 14 -2.69 -2.66 7.31
C PHE A 14 -1.63 -1.81 6.61
N ALA A 15 -1.40 -0.57 7.07
CA ALA A 15 -0.30 0.25 6.58
C ALA A 15 1.07 -0.40 6.83
N ALA A 16 1.31 -0.87 8.05
CA ALA A 16 2.55 -1.57 8.39
C ALA A 16 2.72 -2.85 7.56
N LEU A 17 1.65 -3.63 7.37
CA LEU A 17 1.69 -4.86 6.60
C LEU A 17 1.99 -4.59 5.12
N TYR A 18 1.39 -3.55 4.53
CA TYR A 18 1.68 -3.13 3.16
C TYR A 18 3.17 -2.76 2.99
N VAL A 19 3.72 -1.99 3.93
CA VAL A 19 5.15 -1.61 3.90
C VAL A 19 6.04 -2.84 4.04
N ILE A 20 5.77 -3.71 5.02
CA ILE A 20 6.58 -4.91 5.27
C ILE A 20 6.58 -5.83 4.05
N VAL A 21 5.42 -6.08 3.44
CA VAL A 21 5.33 -6.95 2.26
C VAL A 21 6.13 -6.38 1.10
N ASN A 22 6.04 -5.06 0.83
CA ASN A 22 6.82 -4.44 -0.25
C ASN A 22 8.33 -4.47 0.04
N VAL A 23 8.74 -4.17 1.28
CA VAL A 23 10.15 -4.22 1.67
C VAL A 23 10.68 -5.65 1.56
N LEU A 24 9.95 -6.65 2.06
CA LEU A 24 10.35 -8.06 1.93
C LEU A 24 10.40 -8.51 0.47
N GLN A 25 9.41 -8.15 -0.33
CA GLN A 25 9.39 -8.48 -1.75
C GLN A 25 10.58 -7.86 -2.49
N MET A 26 10.94 -6.62 -2.15
CA MET A 26 12.13 -5.96 -2.67
C MET A 26 13.41 -6.72 -2.31
N PHE A 27 13.56 -7.18 -1.06
CA PHE A 27 14.72 -7.95 -0.61
C PHE A 27 14.79 -9.37 -1.17
N SER A 28 13.66 -10.06 -1.32
CA SER A 28 13.62 -11.48 -1.70
C SER A 28 13.63 -11.73 -3.21
N VAL A 29 12.92 -10.92 -4.00
CA VAL A 29 12.71 -11.19 -5.44
C VAL A 29 13.61 -10.32 -6.33
N GLY A 30 14.16 -9.21 -5.81
CA GLY A 30 15.00 -8.30 -6.57
C GLY A 30 14.22 -7.48 -7.62
N ASN A 31 14.90 -6.43 -8.13
CA ASN A 31 14.35 -5.35 -8.96
C ASN A 31 14.21 -5.75 -10.44
N PRO A 32 13.19 -6.55 -10.77
CA PRO A 32 12.29 -6.13 -11.85
C PRO A 32 10.81 -6.17 -11.44
N THR A 33 10.48 -6.77 -10.30
CA THR A 33 9.07 -7.04 -9.94
C THR A 33 8.42 -5.87 -9.19
N VAL A 34 9.19 -5.08 -8.44
CA VAL A 34 8.65 -3.93 -7.69
C VAL A 34 8.82 -2.62 -8.47
N TYR A 35 9.92 -2.48 -9.22
CA TYR A 35 10.28 -1.23 -9.93
C TYR A 35 10.76 -1.44 -11.38
N GLY A 36 10.57 -2.64 -11.93
CA GLY A 36 10.86 -2.90 -13.34
C GLY A 36 9.71 -2.49 -14.26
N PRO A 37 9.84 -2.76 -15.57
CA PRO A 37 8.82 -2.41 -16.58
C PRO A 37 7.47 -3.11 -16.35
N VAL A 38 7.44 -4.19 -15.56
CA VAL A 38 6.22 -4.85 -15.08
C VAL A 38 6.26 -4.83 -13.55
N GLN A 39 5.58 -3.85 -12.94
CA GLN A 39 5.47 -3.71 -11.49
C GLN A 39 4.33 -4.59 -10.96
N LEU A 40 4.67 -5.72 -10.37
CA LEU A 40 3.72 -6.58 -9.67
C LEU A 40 4.03 -6.52 -8.18
N ARG A 41 3.27 -5.72 -7.42
CA ARG A 41 3.37 -5.71 -5.95
C ARG A 41 2.42 -6.76 -5.37
N VAL A 42 2.97 -7.71 -4.63
CA VAL A 42 2.18 -8.68 -3.84
C VAL A 42 1.32 -7.95 -2.81
N ALA A 43 1.78 -6.78 -2.37
CA ALA A 43 1.05 -5.92 -1.46
C ALA A 43 -0.29 -5.41 -2.04
N ASP A 44 -0.47 -5.37 -3.37
CA ASP A 44 -1.73 -4.94 -3.96
C ASP A 44 -2.85 -5.97 -3.76
N CYS A 45 -2.53 -7.22 -3.39
CA CYS A 45 -3.53 -8.17 -2.92
C CYS A 45 -4.25 -7.70 -1.64
N LEU A 46 -3.62 -6.82 -0.83
CA LEU A 46 -4.28 -6.21 0.33
C LEU A 46 -5.37 -5.20 -0.07
N ILE A 47 -5.31 -4.66 -1.29
CA ILE A 47 -6.34 -3.75 -1.81
C ILE A 47 -7.65 -4.52 -1.99
N ALA A 48 -7.59 -5.77 -2.45
CA ALA A 48 -8.79 -6.60 -2.56
C ALA A 48 -9.47 -6.85 -1.20
N LEU A 49 -8.71 -6.87 -0.09
CA LEU A 49 -9.28 -6.95 1.26
C LEU A 49 -10.02 -5.67 1.66
N ALA A 50 -9.77 -4.53 1.00
CA ALA A 50 -10.51 -3.29 1.25
C ALA A 50 -12.00 -3.43 0.90
N ALA A 51 -12.34 -4.25 -0.10
CA ALA A 51 -13.74 -4.55 -0.44
C ALA A 51 -14.47 -5.30 0.70
N LEU A 52 -13.75 -6.05 1.55
CA LEU A 52 -14.33 -6.83 2.65
C LEU A 52 -14.34 -6.06 3.98
N LEU A 53 -13.28 -5.29 4.25
CA LEU A 53 -13.05 -4.65 5.56
C LEU A 53 -13.32 -3.13 5.54
N GLY A 54 -13.57 -2.56 4.37
CA GLY A 54 -13.97 -1.17 4.18
C GLY A 54 -12.85 -0.15 4.44
N TRP A 55 -13.28 1.02 4.91
CA TRP A 55 -12.44 2.21 5.08
C TRP A 55 -11.10 2.07 5.82
N PRO A 56 -10.97 1.31 6.92
CA PRO A 56 -9.69 1.20 7.62
C PRO A 56 -8.61 0.56 6.73
N VAL A 57 -8.98 -0.36 5.85
CA VAL A 57 -8.01 -0.93 4.91
C VAL A 57 -7.65 0.08 3.83
N ILE A 58 -8.63 0.76 3.22
CA ILE A 58 -8.40 1.81 2.20
C ILE A 58 -7.35 2.82 2.68
N GLY A 59 -7.51 3.35 3.90
CA GLY A 59 -6.55 4.27 4.51
C GLY A 59 -5.19 3.62 4.79
N GLY A 60 -5.19 2.36 5.21
CA GLY A 60 -3.97 1.60 5.50
C GLY A 60 -3.12 1.37 4.26
N VAL A 61 -3.69 0.85 3.17
CA VAL A 61 -2.97 0.60 1.91
C VAL A 61 -2.45 1.89 1.27
N THR A 62 -3.23 2.98 1.31
CA THR A 62 -2.80 4.27 0.72
C THR A 62 -1.65 4.91 1.49
N ILE A 63 -1.74 4.96 2.82
CA ILE A 63 -0.64 5.46 3.66
C ILE A 63 0.58 4.55 3.54
N GLY A 64 0.38 3.22 3.55
CA GLY A 64 1.45 2.24 3.38
C GLY A 64 2.15 2.37 2.03
N CYS A 65 1.41 2.66 0.96
CA CYS A 65 1.95 2.90 -0.38
C CYS A 65 2.82 4.16 -0.42
N PHE A 66 2.34 5.25 0.17
CA PHE A 66 3.12 6.48 0.29
C PHE A 66 4.42 6.25 1.06
N LEU A 67 4.36 5.56 2.21
CA LEU A 67 5.54 5.24 3.01
C LEU A 67 6.53 4.34 2.28
N THR A 68 6.04 3.34 1.55
CA THR A 68 6.88 2.42 0.77
C THR A 68 7.63 3.18 -0.33
N ASN A 69 6.92 4.00 -1.09
CA ASN A 69 7.50 4.78 -2.19
C ASN A 69 8.42 5.90 -1.66
N ALA A 70 8.11 6.49 -0.50
CA ALA A 70 8.99 7.46 0.15
C ALA A 70 10.27 6.81 0.70
N TYR A 71 10.19 5.57 1.20
CA TYR A 71 11.36 4.82 1.67
C TYR A 71 12.29 4.45 0.52
N TYR A 72 11.73 4.02 -0.62
CA TYR A 72 12.50 3.69 -1.81
C TYR A 72 12.19 4.67 -2.95
N PHE A 73 12.84 5.83 -2.85
CA PHE A 73 12.58 6.97 -3.72
C PHE A 73 13.21 6.77 -5.10
N ILE A 74 12.44 6.28 -6.07
CA ILE A 74 12.85 6.22 -7.49
C ILE A 74 12.49 7.52 -8.23
N GLY A 75 11.33 8.10 -7.92
CA GLY A 75 10.84 9.31 -8.57
C GLY A 75 9.70 9.95 -7.79
N VAL A 76 9.54 11.27 -7.94
CA VAL A 76 8.45 12.03 -7.32
C VAL A 76 7.10 11.50 -7.80
N GLU A 77 7.05 11.08 -9.06
CA GLU A 77 5.89 10.49 -9.70
C GLU A 77 5.40 9.23 -8.97
N ASP A 78 6.28 8.34 -8.53
CA ASP A 78 5.86 7.11 -7.84
C ASP A 78 5.31 7.45 -6.44
N VAL A 79 5.94 8.39 -5.73
CA VAL A 79 5.49 8.84 -4.41
C VAL A 79 4.12 9.52 -4.44
N VAL A 80 3.76 10.19 -5.54
CA VAL A 80 2.48 10.91 -5.65
C VAL A 80 1.42 10.09 -6.38
N PHE A 81 1.73 9.54 -7.56
CA PHE A 81 0.77 8.80 -8.36
C PHE A 81 0.54 7.38 -7.84
N GLY A 82 1.53 6.75 -7.19
CA GLY A 82 1.36 5.42 -6.59
C GLY A 82 0.25 5.38 -5.54
N PRO A 83 0.28 6.24 -4.51
CA PRO A 83 -0.79 6.30 -3.51
C PRO A 83 -2.14 6.70 -4.09
N ILE A 84 -2.18 7.57 -5.10
CA ILE A 84 -3.44 7.94 -5.79
C ILE A 84 -4.03 6.73 -6.52
N ALA A 85 -3.20 5.99 -7.27
CA ALA A 85 -3.64 4.77 -7.95
C ALA A 85 -4.16 3.73 -6.95
N ASN A 86 -3.46 3.57 -5.83
CA ASN A 86 -3.86 2.66 -4.76
C ASN A 86 -5.18 3.10 -4.09
N LEU A 87 -5.36 4.40 -3.88
CA LEU A 87 -6.62 4.97 -3.37
C LEU A 87 -7.78 4.68 -4.30
N ILE A 88 -7.60 4.94 -5.61
CA ILE A 88 -8.62 4.67 -6.62
C ILE A 88 -8.96 3.17 -6.64
N ALA A 89 -7.94 2.31 -6.70
CA ALA A 89 -8.12 0.86 -6.72
C ALA A 89 -8.81 0.31 -5.46
N ALA A 90 -8.57 0.90 -4.29
CA ALA A 90 -9.20 0.50 -3.04
C ALA A 90 -10.65 1.01 -2.88
N THR A 91 -11.04 2.01 -3.68
CA THR A 91 -12.39 2.63 -3.62
C THR A 91 -13.37 2.12 -4.66
N ILE A 92 -12.89 1.40 -5.69
CA ILE A 92 -13.69 0.77 -6.74
C ILE A 92 -14.07 -0.65 -6.31
#